data_AF-A0A4T2GLP5-F1
#
_entry.id   AF-A0A4T2GLP5-F1
#
_cell.length_a   1.000
_cell.length_b   1.000
_cell.length_c   1.000
_cell.angle_alpha   90.00
_cell.angle_beta   90.00
_cell.angle_gamma   90.00
#
_symmetry.space_group_name_H-M   'P 1'
#
loop_
_entity.id
_entity.type
_entity.pdbx_description
1 polymer ?
#
loop_
_entity_poly.entity_id
_entity_poly.type
_entity_poly.pdbx_seq_one_letter_code
_entity_poly.pdbx_strand_id
1 'polypeptide(L)'
;MKKTTMNALILLAASCLLVACSSKKQESQTTQSSTTQTSTSSTTVSSLTETTTSSSVSTETSQQNQESQSSQGVESLVSSTTTHSQLLTLPATSIPNDLVGTWQGSSQQARQIDMVVTADGTVTVTNDFRQNENQDANGLVQTFTAKISDLVEYKPNHFIIRNAESDIAALLPGMTGLGGRITPGFILENSQYKVILWGNPIDSSEAVYDLETEPTIHVTLNKLD
;
A
#
# COMPACT_ATOMS: atom_id res chain seq x y z
N MET A 1 45.33 -32.44 44.46
CA MET A 1 45.54 -31.05 44.91
C MET A 1 44.37 -30.20 44.44
N LYS A 2 43.88 -29.26 45.26
CA LYS A 2 42.79 -28.33 44.87
C LYS A 2 43.40 -27.03 44.33
N LYS A 3 42.80 -26.42 43.31
CA LYS A 3 43.16 -25.06 42.83
C LYS A 3 41.99 -24.11 43.10
N THR A 4 42.28 -22.95 43.68
CA THR A 4 41.30 -21.93 44.06
C THR A 4 41.21 -20.81 43.02
N THR A 5 40.04 -20.16 42.99
CA THR A 5 39.68 -19.04 42.13
C THR A 5 40.35 -17.73 42.55
N MET A 6 40.51 -16.78 41.62
CA MET A 6 40.44 -15.35 41.97
C MET A 6 39.84 -14.54 40.82
N ASN A 7 39.03 -13.53 41.16
CA ASN A 7 38.30 -12.70 40.20
C ASN A 7 39.12 -11.48 39.75
N ALA A 8 38.80 -10.96 38.57
CA ALA A 8 39.03 -9.56 38.22
C ALA A 8 37.70 -8.94 37.76
N LEU A 9 37.21 -7.95 38.50
CA LEU A 9 35.97 -7.23 38.21
C LEU A 9 36.33 -5.81 37.77
N ILE A 10 35.91 -5.41 36.57
CA ILE A 10 36.07 -4.03 36.09
C ILE A 10 34.70 -3.52 35.66
N LEU A 11 34.11 -2.66 36.48
CA LEU A 11 33.07 -1.73 36.03
C LEU A 11 33.76 -0.49 35.47
N LEU A 12 33.23 0.04 34.36
CA LEU A 12 33.41 1.45 34.01
C LEU A 12 32.08 1.98 33.48
N ALA A 13 31.39 2.76 34.32
CA ALA A 13 30.15 3.43 33.95
C ALA A 13 30.45 4.81 33.35
N ALA A 14 29.77 5.15 32.25
CA ALA A 14 29.84 6.46 31.62
C ALA A 14 28.43 6.90 31.19
N SER A 15 27.70 7.52 32.11
CA SER A 15 26.34 8.01 31.87
C SER A 15 26.37 9.35 31.13
N CYS A 16 25.95 9.39 29.86
CA CYS A 16 25.65 10.65 29.18
C CYS A 16 24.23 11.11 29.55
N LEU A 17 24.12 12.37 29.97
CA LEU A 17 22.88 12.94 30.52
C LEU A 17 21.94 13.42 29.42
N LEU A 18 20.63 13.24 29.65
CA LEU A 18 19.60 13.97 28.91
C LEU A 18 19.60 15.43 29.34
N VAL A 19 19.69 16.35 28.39
CA VAL A 19 19.43 17.78 28.60
C VAL A 19 18.44 18.26 27.53
N ALA A 20 17.21 18.55 27.96
CA ALA A 20 16.23 19.24 27.13
C ALA A 20 16.34 20.75 27.36
N CYS A 21 16.53 21.53 26.29
CA CYS A 21 16.51 23.00 26.36
C CYS A 21 15.34 23.56 25.55
N SER A 22 14.23 23.83 26.24
CA SER A 22 13.10 24.60 25.70
C SER A 22 13.39 26.10 25.80
N SER A 23 13.67 26.75 24.67
CA SER A 23 13.97 28.18 24.61
C SER A 23 12.71 29.05 24.73
N LYS A 24 12.26 29.31 25.96
CA LYS A 24 11.30 30.40 26.25
C LYS A 24 12.04 31.61 26.80
N LYS A 25 12.18 32.67 26.00
CA LYS A 25 12.71 33.96 26.48
C LYS A 25 11.74 34.58 27.49
N GLN A 26 12.29 35.17 28.53
CA GLN A 26 11.59 35.70 29.69
C GLN A 26 11.47 37.23 29.61
N GLU A 27 10.31 37.76 30.00
CA GLU A 27 10.18 39.08 30.60
C GLU A 27 9.13 39.03 31.73
N SER A 28 9.25 39.93 32.70
CA SER A 28 8.41 40.03 33.91
C SER A 28 7.00 40.56 33.54
N GLN A 29 5.97 40.55 34.41
CA GLN A 29 5.96 40.68 35.87
C GLN A 29 4.60 40.23 36.46
N THR A 30 4.56 39.91 37.76
CA THR A 30 3.30 39.88 38.54
C THR A 30 2.76 41.33 38.69
N THR A 31 1.49 41.61 38.97
CA THR A 31 0.69 41.05 40.09
C THR A 31 -0.82 41.36 39.95
N GLN A 32 -1.65 40.35 40.19
CA GLN A 32 -3.05 40.29 40.71
C GLN A 32 -4.06 41.45 40.58
N SER A 33 -5.35 41.04 40.54
CA SER A 33 -6.59 41.80 40.87
C SER A 33 -7.20 42.65 39.75
N SER A 34 -8.54 42.74 39.57
CA SER A 34 -9.67 41.94 40.09
C SER A 34 -10.99 42.36 39.42
N THR A 35 -12.01 41.47 39.34
CA THR A 35 -13.39 41.71 38.82
C THR A 35 -13.46 41.99 37.30
N THR A 36 -14.55 41.76 36.54
CA THR A 36 -16.00 41.62 36.87
C THR A 36 -16.70 40.49 36.05
N GLN A 37 -17.97 40.25 36.34
CA GLN A 37 -18.86 39.14 35.95
C GLN A 37 -19.36 39.07 34.48
N THR A 38 -19.37 37.83 33.95
CA THR A 38 -20.49 37.07 33.30
C THR A 38 -21.20 37.56 32.01
N SER A 39 -21.72 36.56 31.25
CA SER A 39 -22.89 36.59 30.33
C SER A 39 -22.70 36.71 28.81
N THR A 40 -22.49 35.55 28.17
CA THR A 40 -23.32 34.94 27.09
C THR A 40 -23.74 35.72 25.80
N SER A 41 -23.50 35.03 24.68
CA SER A 41 -24.34 34.86 23.47
C SER A 41 -24.52 35.96 22.39
N SER A 42 -23.87 35.70 21.25
CA SER A 42 -24.48 35.55 19.89
C SER A 42 -24.59 36.73 18.89
N THR A 43 -24.55 36.34 17.61
CA THR A 43 -25.21 36.95 16.42
C THR A 43 -24.40 37.96 15.57
N THR A 44 -24.71 37.94 14.27
CA THR A 44 -24.02 38.54 13.10
C THR A 44 -24.56 39.91 12.65
N VAL A 45 -23.70 40.69 12.00
CA VAL A 45 -23.96 41.69 10.91
C VAL A 45 -22.64 41.88 10.13
N SER A 46 -22.54 41.82 8.79
CA SER A 46 -23.15 42.63 7.69
C SER A 46 -22.45 43.98 7.46
N SER A 47 -22.19 44.51 6.25
CA SER A 47 -22.40 44.02 4.85
C SER A 47 -21.92 45.07 3.79
N LEU A 48 -21.98 44.73 2.47
CA LEU A 48 -21.97 45.63 1.26
C LEU A 48 -20.62 46.26 0.84
N THR A 49 -20.30 46.54 -0.45
CA THR A 49 -20.99 46.38 -1.78
C THR A 49 -20.11 45.55 -2.78
N GLU A 50 -20.38 45.20 -4.06
CA GLU A 50 -21.36 45.57 -5.12
C GLU A 50 -21.06 46.85 -5.97
N THR A 51 -21.24 46.96 -7.32
CA THR A 51 -21.55 46.01 -8.44
C THR A 51 -21.25 46.60 -9.87
N THR A 52 -21.46 45.80 -10.95
CA THR A 52 -21.95 46.14 -12.34
C THR A 52 -21.10 46.84 -13.45
N THR A 53 -21.00 46.14 -14.62
CA THR A 53 -21.28 46.53 -16.07
C THR A 53 -20.51 47.74 -16.71
N SER A 54 -20.18 47.86 -18.03
CA SER A 54 -20.75 47.34 -19.30
C SER A 54 -19.80 47.37 -20.54
N SER A 55 -20.00 46.43 -21.49
CA SER A 55 -20.04 46.51 -22.98
C SER A 55 -19.13 47.43 -23.84
N SER A 56 -18.44 46.84 -24.85
CA SER A 56 -18.29 47.25 -26.30
C SER A 56 -16.99 46.71 -26.95
N VAL A 57 -16.76 46.71 -28.27
CA VAL A 57 -17.48 46.13 -29.45
C VAL A 57 -16.52 46.15 -30.68
N SER A 58 -16.87 45.47 -31.80
CA SER A 58 -16.14 45.37 -33.10
C SER A 58 -14.91 44.43 -33.10
N THR A 59 -14.79 43.35 -33.90
CA THR A 59 -14.98 43.05 -35.35
C THR A 59 -13.89 43.56 -36.28
N GLU A 60 -13.14 42.64 -36.92
CA GLU A 60 -13.33 42.34 -38.35
C GLU A 60 -12.67 41.02 -38.80
N THR A 61 -12.86 40.65 -40.07
CA THR A 61 -12.66 39.29 -40.62
C THR A 61 -11.59 39.28 -41.72
N SER A 62 -10.83 38.18 -41.84
CA SER A 62 -10.25 37.76 -43.12
C SER A 62 -10.08 36.24 -43.18
N GLN A 63 -10.38 35.66 -44.34
CA GLN A 63 -10.35 34.22 -44.61
C GLN A 63 -9.29 33.91 -45.67
N GLN A 64 -8.68 32.72 -45.62
CA GLN A 64 -8.28 32.03 -46.85
C GLN A 64 -8.16 30.52 -46.62
N ASN A 65 -8.92 29.75 -47.40
CA ASN A 65 -8.79 28.30 -47.50
C ASN A 65 -7.86 27.94 -48.67
N GLN A 66 -6.98 26.94 -48.50
CA GLN A 66 -6.72 25.95 -49.55
C GLN A 66 -6.08 24.65 -49.02
N GLU A 67 -6.95 23.75 -48.58
CA GLU A 67 -6.98 22.32 -48.92
C GLU A 67 -5.79 21.72 -49.69
N SER A 68 -5.11 20.71 -49.10
CA SER A 68 -4.63 19.50 -49.80
C SER A 68 -4.13 18.40 -48.84
N GLN A 69 -5.05 17.50 -48.49
CA GLN A 69 -4.85 16.04 -48.39
C GLN A 69 -3.41 15.46 -48.22
N SER A 70 -3.11 14.89 -47.04
CA SER A 70 -2.57 13.53 -46.95
C SER A 70 -2.73 12.91 -45.56
N SER A 71 -2.83 11.58 -45.51
CA SER A 71 -2.57 10.68 -44.38
C SER A 71 -3.00 11.13 -42.96
N GLN A 72 -4.18 10.65 -42.53
CA GLN A 72 -4.43 10.45 -41.10
C GLN A 72 -3.48 9.35 -40.58
N GLY A 73 -2.34 9.77 -40.04
CA GLY A 73 -1.59 8.93 -39.11
C GLY A 73 -2.43 8.75 -37.86
N VAL A 74 -3.08 7.60 -37.71
CA VAL A 74 -3.56 7.13 -36.41
C VAL A 74 -2.34 6.80 -35.56
N GLU A 75 -1.80 7.80 -34.87
CA GLU A 75 -0.71 7.58 -33.93
C GLU A 75 -1.16 6.59 -32.87
N SER A 76 -0.46 5.45 -32.80
CA SER A 76 -0.78 4.34 -31.92
C SER A 76 -0.37 4.65 -30.49
N LEU A 77 -1.05 5.63 -29.88
CA LEU A 77 -1.03 5.92 -28.44
C LEU A 77 -1.81 4.87 -27.66
N VAL A 78 -1.41 3.60 -27.87
CA VAL A 78 -1.77 2.48 -27.00
C VAL A 78 -0.91 2.62 -25.76
N SER A 79 -1.44 3.30 -24.74
CA SER A 79 -0.88 3.24 -23.40
C SER A 79 -0.92 1.78 -22.94
N SER A 80 0.25 1.16 -22.78
CA SER A 80 0.40 -0.24 -22.31
C SER A 80 0.11 -0.40 -20.81
N THR A 81 -0.66 0.51 -20.23
CA THR A 81 -0.84 0.66 -18.79
C THR A 81 -2.27 1.08 -18.46
N THR A 82 -2.80 0.46 -17.41
CA THR A 82 -4.15 0.69 -16.87
C THR A 82 -4.06 1.61 -15.67
N THR A 83 -4.83 2.70 -15.63
CA THR A 83 -4.91 3.57 -14.45
C THR A 83 -5.74 2.92 -13.34
N HIS A 84 -5.62 3.38 -12.10
CA HIS A 84 -6.49 2.96 -11.00
C HIS A 84 -7.98 3.14 -11.32
N SER A 85 -8.35 4.26 -11.96
CA SER A 85 -9.74 4.50 -12.41
C SER A 85 -10.22 3.51 -13.47
N GLN A 86 -9.35 3.04 -14.37
CA GLN A 86 -9.67 1.99 -15.33
C GLN A 86 -9.74 0.61 -14.67
N LEU A 87 -8.81 0.29 -13.76
CA LEU A 87 -8.79 -0.97 -12.99
C LEU A 87 -10.09 -1.16 -12.19
N LEU A 88 -10.68 -0.09 -11.65
CA LEU A 88 -11.98 -0.11 -10.97
C LEU A 88 -13.17 -0.37 -11.91
N THR A 89 -13.03 -0.17 -13.22
CA THR A 89 -14.09 -0.47 -14.21
C THR A 89 -14.04 -1.89 -14.78
N LEU A 90 -12.96 -2.64 -14.54
CA LEU A 90 -12.87 -4.04 -14.95
C LEU A 90 -13.90 -4.91 -14.19
N PRO A 91 -14.47 -5.95 -14.81
CA PRO A 91 -15.44 -6.82 -14.15
C PRO A 91 -14.78 -7.58 -13.00
N ALA A 92 -15.48 -7.66 -11.86
CA ALA A 92 -15.10 -8.58 -10.79
C ALA A 92 -15.37 -10.03 -11.22
N THR A 93 -14.49 -10.96 -10.84
CA THR A 93 -14.62 -12.40 -11.06
C THR A 93 -14.85 -13.14 -9.75
N SER A 94 -15.41 -14.35 -9.83
CA SER A 94 -15.52 -15.27 -8.69
C SER A 94 -14.17 -15.88 -8.34
N ILE A 95 -14.01 -16.34 -7.09
CA ILE A 95 -12.88 -17.17 -6.66
C ILE A 95 -12.74 -18.39 -7.59
N PRO A 96 -11.61 -18.57 -8.30
CA PRO A 96 -11.43 -19.71 -9.20
C PRO A 96 -11.39 -21.03 -8.41
N ASN A 97 -12.06 -22.08 -8.91
CA ASN A 97 -11.99 -23.42 -8.31
C ASN A 97 -10.54 -23.92 -8.19
N ASP A 98 -9.70 -23.58 -9.17
CA ASP A 98 -8.29 -23.98 -9.18
C ASP A 98 -7.45 -23.26 -8.10
N LEU A 99 -7.91 -22.12 -7.57
CA LEU A 99 -7.29 -21.45 -6.41
C LEU A 99 -7.56 -22.21 -5.10
N VAL A 100 -8.73 -22.85 -4.98
CA VAL A 100 -9.19 -23.48 -3.75
C VAL A 100 -8.36 -24.73 -3.44
N GLY A 101 -7.83 -24.84 -2.23
CA GLY A 101 -6.99 -25.95 -1.78
C GLY A 101 -5.83 -25.51 -0.89
N THR A 102 -4.89 -26.44 -0.67
CA THR A 102 -3.65 -26.21 0.09
C THR A 102 -2.48 -26.02 -0.87
N TRP A 103 -1.55 -25.16 -0.51
CA TRP A 103 -0.40 -24.76 -1.32
C TRP A 103 0.85 -24.69 -0.44
N GLN A 104 2.00 -25.12 -0.97
CA GLN A 104 3.29 -25.10 -0.27
C GLN A 104 4.44 -24.57 -1.12
N GLY A 105 5.40 -23.93 -0.47
CA GLY A 105 6.63 -23.46 -1.11
C GLY A 105 7.57 -22.76 -0.14
N SER A 106 8.47 -21.94 -0.69
CA SER A 106 9.46 -21.16 0.05
C SER A 106 9.80 -19.87 -0.71
N SER A 107 10.39 -18.90 -0.03
CA SER A 107 10.92 -17.66 -0.63
C SER A 107 12.36 -17.42 -0.18
N GLN A 108 12.95 -16.28 -0.57
CA GLN A 108 14.24 -15.83 -0.03
C GLN A 108 14.18 -15.45 1.46
N GLN A 109 12.98 -15.25 2.02
CA GLN A 109 12.75 -14.78 3.39
C GLN A 109 12.13 -15.86 4.29
N ALA A 110 11.23 -16.68 3.75
CA ALA A 110 10.54 -17.76 4.45
C ALA A 110 10.99 -19.13 3.92
N ARG A 111 11.54 -19.96 4.82
CA ARG A 111 12.05 -21.30 4.47
C ARG A 111 10.97 -22.34 4.20
N GLN A 112 9.77 -22.11 4.74
CA GLN A 112 8.55 -22.87 4.49
C GLN A 112 7.38 -21.89 4.48
N ILE A 113 6.44 -22.14 3.58
CA ILE A 113 5.19 -21.40 3.44
C ILE A 113 4.09 -22.45 3.29
N ASP A 114 3.09 -22.39 4.16
CA ASP A 114 1.91 -23.23 4.13
C ASP A 114 0.68 -22.33 3.96
N MET A 115 0.01 -22.41 2.81
CA MET A 115 -1.17 -21.60 2.49
C MET A 115 -2.40 -22.47 2.24
N VAL A 116 -3.55 -22.03 2.74
CA VAL A 116 -4.86 -22.64 2.45
C VAL A 116 -5.79 -21.55 1.93
N VAL A 117 -6.47 -21.82 0.81
CA VAL A 117 -7.52 -20.97 0.26
C VAL A 117 -8.84 -21.73 0.20
N THR A 118 -9.90 -21.15 0.75
CA THR A 118 -11.26 -21.70 0.76
C THR A 118 -12.11 -21.14 -0.38
N ALA A 119 -13.21 -21.84 -0.71
CA ALA A 119 -14.13 -21.46 -1.78
C ALA A 119 -14.85 -20.11 -1.56
N ASP A 120 -14.82 -19.55 -0.35
CA ASP A 120 -15.38 -18.23 -0.04
C ASP A 120 -14.34 -17.09 -0.13
N GLY A 121 -13.12 -17.38 -0.59
CA GLY A 121 -12.04 -16.39 -0.76
C GLY A 121 -11.20 -16.15 0.49
N THR A 122 -11.42 -16.88 1.60
CA THR A 122 -10.56 -16.78 2.78
C THR A 122 -9.20 -17.43 2.48
N VAL A 123 -8.13 -16.66 2.65
CA VAL A 123 -6.73 -17.05 2.47
C VAL A 123 -6.07 -17.05 3.84
N THR A 124 -5.52 -18.18 4.27
CA THR A 124 -4.67 -18.27 5.47
C THR A 124 -3.29 -18.74 5.09
N VAL A 125 -2.25 -18.02 5.53
CA VAL A 125 -0.85 -18.34 5.27
C VAL A 125 -0.09 -18.43 6.58
N THR A 126 0.62 -19.53 6.79
CA THR A 126 1.68 -19.65 7.80
C THR A 126 3.04 -19.57 7.11
N ASN A 127 3.91 -18.70 7.63
CA ASN A 127 5.25 -18.45 7.11
C ASN A 127 6.28 -18.81 8.18
N ASP A 128 7.26 -19.65 7.87
CA ASP A 128 8.45 -19.88 8.71
C ASP A 128 9.60 -18.97 8.23
N PHE A 129 9.79 -17.82 8.88
CA PHE A 129 10.89 -16.88 8.59
C PHE A 129 12.21 -17.25 9.30
N ARG A 130 12.28 -18.41 9.97
CA ARG A 130 13.52 -18.89 10.57
C ARG A 130 14.55 -19.24 9.49
N GLN A 131 15.81 -19.01 9.80
CA GLN A 131 16.96 -19.39 8.97
C GLN A 131 17.30 -20.88 9.11
N ASN A 132 16.89 -21.54 10.20
CA ASN A 132 17.02 -22.98 10.42
C ASN A 132 16.14 -23.45 11.60
N GLU A 133 16.00 -24.77 11.75
CA GLU A 133 15.10 -25.41 12.73
C GLU A 133 15.47 -25.19 14.20
N ASN A 134 16.72 -24.84 14.49
CA ASN A 134 17.19 -24.62 15.87
C ASN A 134 16.85 -23.22 16.41
N GLN A 135 16.27 -22.35 15.57
CA GLN A 135 15.73 -21.08 16.05
C GLN A 135 14.34 -21.28 16.66
N ASP A 136 14.07 -20.52 17.73
CA ASP A 136 12.74 -20.41 18.31
C ASP A 136 11.72 -19.96 17.24
N ALA A 137 10.53 -20.55 17.29
CA ALA A 137 9.42 -20.20 16.42
C ALA A 137 8.73 -18.89 16.84
N ASN A 138 8.88 -18.47 18.09
CA ASN A 138 8.22 -17.29 18.64
C ASN A 138 8.52 -16.01 17.83
N GLY A 139 7.49 -15.47 17.16
CA GLY A 139 7.61 -14.29 16.30
C GLY A 139 8.32 -14.52 14.96
N LEU A 140 8.87 -15.71 14.70
CA LEU A 140 9.49 -16.07 13.41
C LEU A 140 8.61 -17.02 12.58
N VAL A 141 7.77 -17.82 13.21
CA VAL A 141 6.64 -18.49 12.55
C VAL A 141 5.40 -17.63 12.76
N GLN A 142 4.82 -17.12 11.67
CA GLN A 142 3.70 -16.18 11.71
C GLN A 142 2.56 -16.63 10.79
N THR A 143 1.34 -16.61 11.30
CA THR A 143 0.12 -16.95 10.55
C THR A 143 -0.74 -15.70 10.34
N PHE A 144 -1.09 -15.43 9.09
CA PHE A 144 -1.95 -14.33 8.67
C PHE A 144 -3.22 -14.87 7.99
N THR A 145 -4.32 -14.12 8.08
CA THR A 145 -5.57 -14.44 7.36
C THR A 145 -6.17 -13.18 6.74
N ALA A 146 -6.49 -13.28 5.44
CA ALA A 146 -7.27 -12.31 4.69
C ALA A 146 -8.52 -12.98 4.10
N LYS A 147 -9.47 -12.17 3.64
CA LYS A 147 -10.55 -12.64 2.77
C LYS A 147 -10.63 -11.78 1.51
N ILE A 148 -10.42 -12.41 0.36
CA ILE A 148 -10.57 -11.78 -0.96
C ILE A 148 -12.05 -11.38 -1.11
N SER A 149 -12.29 -10.09 -1.34
CA SER A 149 -13.63 -9.50 -1.45
C SER A 149 -13.92 -8.92 -2.84
N ASP A 150 -12.88 -8.53 -3.57
CA ASP A 150 -12.94 -8.05 -4.94
C ASP A 150 -11.69 -8.52 -5.71
N LEU A 151 -11.92 -9.31 -6.76
CA LEU A 151 -10.92 -10.01 -7.56
C LEU A 151 -11.20 -9.70 -9.04
N VAL A 152 -10.16 -9.41 -9.82
CA VAL A 152 -10.27 -9.18 -11.27
C VAL A 152 -9.36 -10.15 -12.00
N GLU A 153 -9.90 -10.88 -12.97
CA GLU A 153 -9.10 -11.59 -13.97
C GLU A 153 -8.88 -10.63 -15.15
N TYR A 154 -7.64 -10.16 -15.34
CA TYR A 154 -7.32 -9.18 -16.37
C TYR A 154 -6.80 -9.81 -17.67
N LYS A 155 -6.34 -11.07 -17.57
CA LYS A 155 -5.82 -11.94 -18.62
C LYS A 155 -6.03 -13.38 -18.13
N PRO A 156 -6.24 -14.39 -19.01
CA PRO A 156 -6.53 -15.76 -18.56
C PRO A 156 -5.55 -16.26 -17.49
N ASN A 157 -6.11 -16.74 -16.37
CA ASN A 157 -5.39 -17.20 -15.18
C ASN A 157 -4.54 -16.14 -14.43
N HIS A 158 -4.61 -14.86 -14.80
CA HIS A 158 -3.86 -13.76 -14.18
C HIS A 158 -4.82 -12.83 -13.42
N PHE A 159 -4.61 -12.68 -12.12
CA PHE A 159 -5.56 -12.06 -11.21
C PHE A 159 -4.97 -10.90 -10.41
N ILE A 160 -5.77 -9.84 -10.21
CA ILE A 160 -5.52 -8.72 -9.30
C ILE A 160 -6.53 -8.77 -8.16
N ILE A 161 -6.06 -8.69 -6.93
CA ILE A 161 -6.92 -8.53 -5.75
C ILE A 161 -7.10 -7.03 -5.53
N ARG A 162 -8.24 -6.49 -5.97
CA ARG A 162 -8.56 -5.06 -5.80
C ARG A 162 -8.89 -4.72 -4.35
N ASN A 163 -9.58 -5.61 -3.64
CA ASN A 163 -9.87 -5.43 -2.21
C ASN A 163 -9.94 -6.75 -1.45
N ALA A 164 -9.43 -6.75 -0.22
CA ALA A 164 -9.56 -7.85 0.72
C ALA A 164 -9.76 -7.33 2.15
N GLU A 165 -10.43 -8.15 2.96
CA GLU A 165 -10.67 -7.93 4.38
C GLU A 165 -9.56 -8.57 5.23
N SER A 166 -9.39 -8.08 6.47
CA SER A 166 -8.38 -8.53 7.42
C SER A 166 -6.93 -8.29 6.96
N ASP A 167 -6.00 -9.24 7.14
CA ASP A 167 -4.56 -8.98 7.05
C ASP A 167 -3.98 -9.24 5.65
N ILE A 168 -3.70 -8.17 4.93
CA ILE A 168 -3.11 -8.17 3.58
C ILE A 168 -1.77 -8.95 3.49
N ALA A 169 -1.06 -9.16 4.61
CA ALA A 169 0.13 -10.03 4.62
C ALA A 169 -0.19 -11.49 4.20
N ALA A 170 -1.42 -11.96 4.39
CA ALA A 170 -1.87 -13.27 3.90
C ALA A 170 -1.95 -13.36 2.36
N LEU A 171 -1.95 -12.23 1.65
CA LEU A 171 -1.96 -12.19 0.19
C LEU A 171 -0.54 -12.17 -0.41
N LEU A 172 0.48 -12.11 0.45
CA LEU A 172 1.89 -11.95 0.10
C LEU A 172 2.72 -13.09 0.73
N PRO A 173 2.39 -14.37 0.45
CA PRO A 173 3.00 -15.51 1.10
C PRO A 173 4.52 -15.51 0.96
N GLY A 174 5.22 -15.70 2.07
CA GLY A 174 6.68 -15.69 2.15
C GLY A 174 7.35 -14.31 2.06
N MET A 175 6.60 -13.21 2.12
CA MET A 175 7.13 -11.86 1.95
C MET A 175 6.86 -10.98 3.17
N THR A 176 7.89 -10.29 3.66
CA THR A 176 7.79 -9.25 4.69
C THR A 176 8.73 -8.07 4.34
N GLY A 177 8.63 -6.99 5.11
CA GLY A 177 9.50 -5.81 5.00
C GLY A 177 9.33 -4.96 3.71
N LEU A 178 8.35 -5.25 2.85
CA LEU A 178 8.17 -4.61 1.54
C LEU A 178 7.96 -3.09 1.62
N GLY A 179 7.27 -2.61 2.67
CA GLY A 179 6.96 -1.20 2.87
C GLY A 179 6.00 -0.61 1.82
N GLY A 180 5.94 0.73 1.77
CA GLY A 180 5.17 1.48 0.77
C GLY A 180 3.66 1.18 0.77
N ARG A 181 3.07 1.25 -0.41
CA ARG A 181 1.74 0.69 -0.73
C ARG A 181 1.90 -0.27 -1.90
N ILE A 182 1.11 -1.34 -1.92
CA ILE A 182 1.15 -2.37 -2.96
C ILE A 182 -0.25 -2.89 -3.27
N THR A 183 -0.46 -3.34 -4.50
CA THR A 183 -1.61 -4.16 -4.90
C THR A 183 -1.11 -5.59 -5.12
N PRO A 184 -1.61 -6.59 -4.38
CA PRO A 184 -1.26 -7.98 -4.61
C PRO A 184 -2.07 -8.61 -5.76
N GLY A 185 -1.48 -9.59 -6.40
CA GLY A 185 -2.12 -10.44 -7.41
C GLY A 185 -1.46 -11.81 -7.48
N PHE A 186 -2.00 -12.67 -8.36
CA PHE A 186 -1.44 -14.00 -8.55
C PHE A 186 -1.72 -14.55 -9.95
N ILE A 187 -0.94 -15.57 -10.34
CA ILE A 187 -1.16 -16.35 -11.57
C ILE A 187 -1.35 -17.83 -11.19
N LEU A 188 -2.33 -18.48 -11.82
CA LEU A 188 -2.66 -19.90 -11.65
C LEU A 188 -2.26 -20.72 -12.88
N GLU A 189 -1.10 -21.38 -12.85
CA GLU A 189 -0.59 -22.15 -13.98
C GLU A 189 0.08 -23.43 -13.52
N ASN A 190 -0.19 -24.56 -14.18
CA ASN A 190 0.47 -25.85 -13.93
C ASN A 190 0.45 -26.31 -12.45
N SER A 191 -0.70 -26.13 -11.78
CA SER A 191 -0.86 -26.34 -10.33
C SER A 191 0.08 -25.48 -9.45
N GLN A 192 0.47 -24.30 -9.93
CA GLN A 192 1.24 -23.31 -9.17
C GLN A 192 0.45 -22.01 -8.93
N TYR A 193 0.59 -21.48 -7.72
CA TYR A 193 0.19 -20.13 -7.33
C TYR A 193 1.44 -19.25 -7.33
N LYS A 194 1.52 -18.34 -8.31
CA LYS A 194 2.66 -17.44 -8.49
C LYS A 194 2.29 -16.05 -7.99
N VAL A 195 2.97 -15.53 -6.96
CA VAL A 195 2.74 -14.20 -6.40
C VAL A 195 3.30 -13.12 -7.32
N ILE A 196 2.45 -12.15 -7.65
CA ILE A 196 2.82 -10.91 -8.36
C ILE A 196 2.30 -9.70 -7.58
N LEU A 197 2.91 -8.54 -7.75
CA LEU A 197 2.43 -7.30 -7.12
C LEU A 197 2.82 -6.07 -7.95
N TRP A 198 2.10 -4.97 -7.70
CA TRP A 198 2.40 -3.64 -8.22
C TRP A 198 2.68 -2.69 -7.07
N GLY A 199 3.72 -1.86 -7.20
CA GLY A 199 4.02 -0.79 -6.26
C GLY A 199 3.12 0.42 -6.52
N ASN A 200 2.40 0.87 -5.49
CA ASN A 200 1.46 1.99 -5.60
C ASN A 200 2.07 3.29 -5.03
N PRO A 201 1.78 4.46 -5.63
CA PRO A 201 2.06 5.77 -5.05
C PRO A 201 1.30 6.01 -3.72
N ILE A 202 1.63 7.13 -3.05
CA ILE A 202 1.05 7.49 -1.74
C ILE A 202 -0.45 7.77 -1.87
N ASP A 203 -0.87 8.43 -2.95
CA ASP A 203 -2.26 8.54 -3.39
C ASP A 203 -2.55 7.39 -4.36
N SER A 204 -3.54 6.54 -4.05
CA SER A 204 -3.86 5.38 -4.89
C SER A 204 -4.55 5.76 -6.21
N SER A 205 -5.10 6.97 -6.35
CA SER A 205 -5.69 7.42 -7.62
C SER A 205 -4.65 7.67 -8.71
N GLU A 206 -3.40 7.93 -8.33
CA GLU A 206 -2.23 8.03 -9.22
C GLU A 206 -1.65 6.66 -9.61
N ALA A 207 -2.18 5.55 -9.09
CA ALA A 207 -1.64 4.21 -9.36
C ALA A 207 -1.85 3.79 -10.82
N VAL A 208 -0.82 3.15 -11.39
CA VAL A 208 -0.75 2.72 -12.78
C VAL A 208 -0.22 1.28 -12.83
N TYR A 209 -0.92 0.42 -13.56
CA TYR A 209 -0.69 -1.02 -13.61
C TYR A 209 -0.31 -1.41 -15.03
N ASP A 210 0.90 -1.93 -15.23
CA ASP A 210 1.22 -2.69 -16.45
C ASP A 210 0.56 -4.07 -16.33
N LEU A 211 -0.29 -4.40 -17.31
CA LEU A 211 -1.06 -5.64 -17.39
C LEU A 211 -0.69 -6.48 -18.63
N GLU A 212 0.14 -5.93 -19.53
CA GLU A 212 0.48 -6.51 -20.82
C GLU A 212 1.86 -7.19 -20.77
N THR A 213 2.81 -6.58 -20.07
CA THR A 213 4.16 -7.13 -19.84
C THR A 213 4.09 -8.37 -18.92
N GLU A 214 5.01 -9.32 -19.11
CA GLU A 214 5.16 -10.46 -18.20
C GLU A 214 5.54 -9.98 -16.78
N PRO A 215 4.71 -10.22 -15.75
CA PRO A 215 4.93 -9.67 -14.42
C PRO A 215 6.06 -10.39 -13.67
N THR A 216 6.72 -9.67 -12.77
CA THR A 216 7.77 -10.25 -11.92
C THR A 216 7.14 -11.21 -10.90
N ILE A 217 7.49 -12.49 -10.99
CA ILE A 217 7.11 -13.50 -10.00
C ILE A 217 8.01 -13.37 -8.76
N HIS A 218 7.40 -13.13 -7.60
CA HIS A 218 8.14 -12.97 -6.34
C HIS A 218 8.27 -14.26 -5.53
N VAL A 219 7.22 -15.10 -5.53
CA VAL A 219 7.14 -16.38 -4.83
C VAL A 219 6.29 -17.34 -5.67
N THR A 220 6.64 -18.62 -5.67
CA THR A 220 5.85 -19.68 -6.31
C THR A 220 5.53 -20.76 -5.27
N LEU A 221 4.25 -21.04 -5.10
CA LEU A 221 3.75 -22.17 -4.29
C LEU A 221 3.18 -23.23 -5.23
N ASN A 222 3.38 -24.50 -4.93
CA ASN A 222 2.77 -25.62 -5.65
C ASN A 222 1.54 -26.09 -4.87
N LYS A 223 0.47 -26.49 -5.57
CA LYS A 223 -0.71 -27.09 -4.94
C LYS A 223 -0.36 -28.45 -4.34
N LEU A 224 -1.01 -28.81 -3.25
CA LEU A 224 -1.01 -30.19 -2.74
C LEU A 224 -2.22 -30.95 -3.32
N ASP A 225 -1.97 -32.18 -3.75
CA ASP A 225 -2.97 -33.16 -4.23
C ASP A 225 -3.71 -33.85 -3.07
#